data_AF-A0A5S4GQ10-F1
#
_entry.id   AF-A0A5S4GQ10-F1
#
_cell.length_a   1.000
_cell.length_b   1.000
_cell.length_c   1.000
_cell.angle_alpha   90.00
_cell.angle_beta   90.00
_cell.angle_gamma   90.00
#
_symmetry.space_group_name_H-M   'P 1'
#
loop_
_entity.id
_entity.type
_entity.pdbx_description
1 polymer ?
#
loop_
_entity_poly.entity_id
_entity_poly.type
_entity_poly.pdbx_seq_one_letter_code
_entity_poly.pdbx_strand_id
1 'polypeptide(L)'
;MTGPLYAAGLTGPHVDAFRDRVRAAVRDEIMPLTPAAEEAGEFPRAALAALGRAGLIRERWTPLPGGDPGRAAILAEELARAGGVGIGVGVVVETVAAALARYCRSVL
;
A
#
# COMPACT_ATOMS: atom_id res chain seq x y z
N MET A 1 15.21 1.27 13.11
CA MET A 1 15.75 1.26 11.73
C MET A 1 14.89 2.19 10.90
N THR A 2 15.32 3.45 10.74
CA THR A 2 14.46 4.56 10.28
C THR A 2 15.05 5.18 9.01
N GLY A 3 15.02 4.42 7.91
CA GLY A 3 15.48 4.88 6.60
C GLY A 3 14.60 4.31 5.49
N PRO A 4 14.72 4.83 4.25
CA PRO A 4 14.00 4.30 3.10
C PRO A 4 14.24 2.79 2.94
N LEU A 5 13.23 2.04 2.51
CA LEU A 5 13.25 0.59 2.40
C LEU A 5 14.43 0.14 1.55
N TYR A 6 14.65 0.80 0.42
CA TYR A 6 15.72 0.44 -0.51
C TYR A 6 17.07 1.11 -0.22
N ALA A 7 17.23 1.79 0.92
CA ALA A 7 18.51 2.41 1.28
C ALA A 7 19.65 1.40 1.42
N ALA A 8 19.34 0.15 1.80
CA ALA A 8 20.29 -0.95 1.92
C ALA A 8 20.25 -1.93 0.73
N GLY A 9 19.62 -1.55 -0.39
CA GLY A 9 19.47 -2.38 -1.59
C GLY A 9 18.01 -2.71 -1.92
N LEU A 10 17.79 -3.10 -3.18
CA LEU A 10 16.46 -3.48 -3.73
C LEU A 10 15.97 -4.85 -3.26
N THR A 11 16.88 -5.69 -2.76
CA THR A 11 16.61 -7.02 -2.22
C THR A 11 17.27 -7.17 -0.85
N GLY A 12 16.87 -8.19 -0.10
CA GLY A 12 17.45 -8.53 1.19
C GLY A 12 16.39 -8.70 2.29
N PRO A 13 16.81 -9.15 3.49
CA PRO A 13 15.88 -9.54 4.55
C PRO A 13 14.90 -8.44 4.96
N HIS A 14 15.30 -7.17 4.88
CA HIS A 14 14.43 -6.03 5.20
C HIS A 14 13.33 -5.81 4.15
N VAL A 15 13.63 -6.08 2.87
CA VAL A 15 12.64 -6.02 1.78
C VAL A 15 11.69 -7.21 1.88
N ASP A 16 12.25 -8.41 2.08
CA ASP A 16 11.47 -9.65 2.17
C ASP A 16 10.52 -9.60 3.37
N ALA A 17 10.98 -9.15 4.54
CA ALA A 17 10.14 -9.01 5.73
C ALA A 17 8.97 -8.04 5.52
N PHE A 18 9.19 -6.91 4.83
CA PHE A 18 8.10 -5.99 4.52
C PHE A 18 7.12 -6.60 3.51
N ARG A 19 7.64 -7.25 2.45
CA ARG A 19 6.83 -7.92 1.43
C ARG A 19 5.98 -9.04 2.02
N ASP A 20 6.52 -9.85 2.92
CA ASP A 20 5.80 -10.95 3.56
C ASP A 20 4.66 -10.42 4.45
N ARG A 21 4.88 -9.33 5.18
CA ARG A 21 3.80 -8.66 5.94
C ARG A 21 2.71 -8.12 5.03
N VAL A 22 3.07 -7.47 3.93
CA VAL A 22 2.10 -6.99 2.94
C VAL A 22 1.32 -8.16 2.36
N ARG A 23 2.00 -9.22 1.91
CA ARG A 23 1.37 -10.41 1.34
C ARG A 23 0.40 -11.07 2.30
N ALA A 24 0.78 -11.19 3.58
CA ALA A 24 -0.09 -11.72 4.61
C ALA A 24 -1.36 -10.86 4.78
N ALA A 25 -1.22 -9.55 4.92
CA ALA A 25 -2.36 -8.64 5.03
C ALA A 25 -3.28 -8.72 3.79
N VAL A 26 -2.70 -8.77 2.58
CA VAL A 26 -3.46 -8.92 1.34
C VAL A 26 -4.25 -10.22 1.32
N ARG A 27 -3.58 -11.35 1.57
CA ARG A 27 -4.20 -12.68 1.56
C ARG A 27 -5.27 -12.82 2.64
N ASP A 28 -4.98 -12.39 3.86
CA ASP A 28 -5.76 -12.74 5.05
C ASP A 28 -6.85 -11.72 5.35
N GLU A 29 -6.65 -10.43 5.05
CA GLU A 29 -7.60 -9.37 5.40
C GLU A 29 -8.27 -8.72 4.20
N ILE A 30 -7.63 -8.70 3.02
CA ILE A 30 -8.13 -7.95 1.85
C ILE A 30 -8.87 -8.85 0.88
N MET A 31 -8.25 -9.96 0.45
CA MET A 31 -8.85 -10.88 -0.52
C MET A 31 -10.23 -11.44 -0.14
N PRO A 32 -10.52 -11.72 1.15
CA PRO A 32 -11.87 -12.13 1.55
C PRO A 32 -12.95 -11.06 1.31
N LEU A 33 -12.57 -9.79 1.19
CA LEU A 33 -13.49 -8.67 0.96
C LEU A 33 -13.78 -8.44 -0.53
N THR A 34 -12.93 -8.96 -1.42
CA THR A 34 -13.00 -8.70 -2.87
C THR A 34 -14.31 -9.14 -3.51
N PRO A 35 -14.82 -10.38 -3.31
CA PRO A 35 -16.00 -10.84 -4.04
C PRO A 35 -17.25 -9.98 -3.80
N ALA A 36 -17.53 -9.66 -2.54
CA ALA A 36 -18.69 -8.84 -2.17
C ALA A 36 -18.56 -7.40 -2.68
N ALA A 37 -17.33 -6.85 -2.66
CA ALA A 37 -17.05 -5.51 -3.16
C ALA A 37 -17.20 -5.43 -4.69
N GLU A 38 -16.72 -6.44 -5.41
CA GLU A 38 -16.87 -6.53 -6.86
C GLU A 38 -18.33 -6.71 -7.27
N GLU A 39 -19.09 -7.55 -6.57
CA GLU A 39 -20.53 -7.72 -6.80
C GLU A 39 -21.33 -6.43 -6.56
N ALA A 40 -20.98 -5.65 -5.53
CA ALA A 40 -21.60 -4.37 -5.23
C ALA A 40 -21.11 -3.21 -6.11
N GLY A 41 -20.00 -3.37 -6.84
CA GLY A 41 -19.33 -2.29 -7.56
C GLY A 41 -18.75 -1.21 -6.63
N GLU A 42 -18.41 -1.56 -5.39
CA GLU A 42 -17.96 -0.63 -4.36
C GLU A 42 -16.49 -0.83 -3.98
N PHE A 43 -15.85 0.23 -3.49
CA PHE A 43 -14.52 0.11 -2.90
C PHE A 43 -14.63 -0.43 -1.46
N PRO A 44 -13.94 -1.53 -1.11
CA PRO A 44 -14.03 -2.10 0.23
C PRO A 44 -13.21 -1.27 1.22
N ARG A 45 -13.84 -0.27 1.85
CA ARG A 45 -13.20 0.58 2.88
C ARG A 45 -12.54 -0.22 4.01
N ALA A 46 -13.07 -1.41 4.31
CA ALA A 46 -12.50 -2.33 5.29
C ALA A 46 -11.08 -2.81 4.91
N ALA A 47 -10.74 -2.90 3.62
CA ALA A 47 -9.40 -3.25 3.15
C ALA A 47 -8.38 -2.16 3.51
N LEU A 48 -8.74 -0.87 3.35
CA LEU A 48 -7.88 0.23 3.76
C LEU A 48 -7.70 0.26 5.29
N ALA A 49 -8.77 -0.03 6.04
CA ALA A 49 -8.70 -0.13 7.49
C ALA A 49 -7.78 -1.29 7.95
N ALA A 50 -7.81 -2.43 7.27
CA ALA A 50 -6.90 -3.55 7.51
C ALA A 50 -5.44 -3.15 7.32
N LEU A 51 -5.10 -2.54 6.17
CA LEU A 51 -3.75 -2.03 5.91
C LEU A 51 -3.31 -0.98 6.96
N GLY A 52 -4.24 -0.16 7.44
CA GLY A 52 -4.01 0.81 8.51
C GLY A 52 -3.70 0.14 9.85
N ARG A 53 -4.51 -0.86 10.27
CA ARG A 53 -4.28 -1.63 11.50
C ARG A 53 -2.97 -2.42 11.48
N ALA A 54 -2.61 -2.97 10.32
CA ALA A 54 -1.33 -3.67 10.11
C ALA A 54 -0.10 -2.73 10.13
N GLY A 55 -0.32 -1.41 10.26
CA GLY A 55 0.74 -0.40 10.28
C GLY A 55 1.35 -0.10 8.91
N LEU A 56 0.95 -0.83 7.87
CA LEU A 56 1.56 -0.76 6.53
C LEU A 56 1.40 0.62 5.89
N ILE A 57 0.22 1.24 6.03
CA ILE A 57 -0.01 2.61 5.55
C ILE A 57 0.87 3.60 6.30
N ARG A 58 0.94 3.51 7.64
CA ARG A 58 1.78 4.41 8.45
C ARG A 58 3.26 4.31 8.05
N GLU A 59 3.76 3.08 7.89
CA GLU A 59 5.14 2.83 7.47
C GLU A 59 5.41 3.35 6.05
N ARG A 60 4.48 3.12 5.12
CA ARG A 60 4.53 3.64 3.75
C ARG A 60 4.60 5.17 3.70
N TRP A 61 3.92 5.86 4.60
CA TRP A 61 3.92 7.33 4.66
C TRP A 61 5.05 7.92 5.52
N THR A 62 5.88 7.08 6.14
CA THR A 62 7.00 7.53 6.96
C THR A 62 8.32 7.38 6.21
N PRO A 63 9.16 8.42 6.11
CA PRO A 63 8.95 9.78 6.61
C PRO A 63 8.08 10.62 5.66
N LEU A 64 7.42 11.64 6.21
CA LEU A 64 6.77 12.70 5.43
C LEU A 64 7.81 13.75 4.97
N PRO A 65 7.54 14.49 3.88
CA PRO A 65 6.42 14.36 2.94
C PRO A 65 6.70 13.33 1.82
N GLY A 66 5.66 12.64 1.35
CA GLY A 66 5.71 11.72 0.21
C GLY A 66 5.98 10.24 0.56
N GLY A 67 6.40 9.96 1.79
CA GLY A 67 6.60 8.59 2.27
C GLY A 67 7.72 7.86 1.55
N ASP A 68 7.66 6.54 1.60
CA ASP A 68 8.64 5.63 1.02
C ASP A 68 8.14 5.00 -0.31
N PRO A 69 8.77 5.34 -1.45
CA PRO A 69 8.39 4.79 -2.75
C PRO A 69 8.59 3.27 -2.87
N GLY A 70 9.57 2.70 -2.18
CA GLY A 70 9.81 1.25 -2.20
C GLY A 70 8.72 0.47 -1.49
N ARG A 71 8.28 0.97 -0.34
CA ARG A 71 7.10 0.43 0.36
C ARG A 71 5.84 0.59 -0.49
N ALA A 72 5.71 1.68 -1.24
CA ALA A 72 4.61 1.92 -2.18
C ALA A 72 4.55 0.85 -3.27
N ALA A 73 5.71 0.59 -3.89
CA ALA A 73 5.83 -0.38 -4.96
C ALA A 73 5.44 -1.79 -4.49
N ILE A 74 5.93 -2.22 -3.33
CA ILE A 74 5.60 -3.55 -2.80
C ILE A 74 4.11 -3.68 -2.47
N LEU A 75 3.49 -2.64 -1.90
CA LEU A 75 2.03 -2.62 -1.68
C LEU A 75 1.28 -2.81 -2.99
N ALA A 76 1.63 -2.04 -4.02
CA ALA A 76 0.99 -2.13 -5.34
C ALA A 76 1.21 -3.50 -6.00
N GLU A 77 2.43 -4.04 -5.93
CA GLU A 77 2.79 -5.33 -6.53
C GLU A 77 2.03 -6.51 -5.91
N GLU A 78 1.97 -6.58 -4.57
CA GLU A 78 1.29 -7.70 -3.90
C GLU A 78 -0.23 -7.60 -4.06
N LEU A 79 -0.80 -6.40 -4.09
CA LEU A 79 -2.22 -6.20 -4.41
C LEU A 79 -2.53 -6.58 -5.86
N ALA A 80 -1.69 -6.18 -6.82
CA ALA A 80 -1.86 -6.56 -8.22
C ALA A 80 -1.74 -8.08 -8.40
N ARG A 81 -0.82 -8.73 -7.69
CA ARG A 81 -0.61 -10.18 -7.74
C ARG A 81 -1.80 -10.97 -7.20
N ALA A 82 -2.48 -10.46 -6.18
CA ALA A 82 -3.56 -11.19 -5.53
C ALA A 82 -4.84 -11.30 -6.40
N GLY A 83 -4.99 -10.42 -7.40
CA GLY A 83 -6.11 -10.44 -8.33
C GLY A 83 -7.38 -9.85 -7.71
N GLY A 84 -7.85 -8.72 -8.25
CA GLY A 84 -9.01 -7.98 -7.76
C GLY A 84 -8.94 -6.55 -8.28
N VAL A 85 -9.50 -6.31 -9.47
CA VAL A 85 -9.24 -5.09 -10.26
C VAL A 85 -9.68 -3.83 -9.48
N GLY A 86 -10.81 -3.90 -8.77
CA GLY A 86 -11.33 -2.77 -7.98
C GLY A 86 -10.46 -2.41 -6.78
N ILE A 87 -9.90 -3.39 -6.08
CA ILE A 87 -9.05 -3.15 -4.89
C ILE A 87 -7.65 -2.72 -5.30
N GLY A 88 -7.07 -3.39 -6.30
CA GLY A 88 -5.75 -3.03 -6.83
C GLY A 88 -5.72 -1.59 -7.34
N VAL A 89 -6.74 -1.16 -8.09
CA VAL A 89 -6.83 0.21 -8.60
C VAL A 89 -7.04 1.23 -7.47
N GLY A 90 -7.95 0.97 -6.52
CA GLY A 90 -8.25 1.93 -5.45
C GLY A 90 -7.07 2.20 -4.52
N VAL A 91 -6.24 1.19 -4.23
CA VAL A 91 -5.02 1.40 -3.42
C VAL A 91 -3.88 1.97 -4.26
N VAL A 92 -3.78 1.70 -5.55
CA VAL A 92 -2.76 2.36 -6.41
C VAL A 92 -3.00 3.88 -6.51
N VAL A 93 -4.25 4.36 -6.41
CA VAL A 93 -4.56 5.79 -6.35
C VAL A 93 -3.97 6.46 -5.09
N GLU A 94 -3.68 5.72 -4.02
CA GLU A 94 -2.94 6.24 -2.85
C GLU A 94 -1.54 6.76 -3.23
N THR A 95 -0.92 6.18 -4.25
CA THR A 95 0.38 6.67 -4.76
C THR A 95 0.27 8.04 -5.43
N VAL A 96 -0.91 8.39 -5.97
CA VAL A 96 -1.19 9.74 -6.49
C VAL A 96 -1.18 10.76 -5.36
N ALA A 97 -1.66 10.41 -4.17
CA ALA A 97 -1.58 11.30 -3.01
C ALA A 97 -0.12 11.63 -2.64
N ALA A 98 0.82 10.70 -2.84
CA ALA A 98 2.24 10.96 -2.57
C ALA A 98 2.82 11.95 -3.58
N ALA A 99 2.42 11.85 -4.85
CA ALA A 99 2.79 12.82 -5.89
C ALA A 99 2.19 14.21 -5.58
N LEU A 100 0.91 14.28 -5.19
CA LEU A 100 0.27 15.52 -4.76
C LEU A 100 1.02 16.12 -3.55
N ALA A 101 1.32 15.34 -2.52
CA ALA A 101 2.05 15.82 -1.34
C ALA A 101 3.46 16.35 -1.67
N ARG A 102 4.08 15.84 -2.73
CA ARG A 102 5.44 16.23 -3.14
C ARG A 102 5.46 17.41 -4.11
N TYR A 103 4.46 17.53 -4.97
CA TYR A 103 4.49 18.45 -6.11
C TYR A 103 3.33 19.46 -6.13
N CYS A 104 2.20 19.20 -5.48
CA CYS A 104 1.18 20.23 -5.30
C CYS A 104 1.61 21.18 -4.18
N ARG A 105 1.84 22.44 -4.55
CA ARG A 105 1.84 23.54 -3.60
C ARG A 105 0.40 24.04 -3.47
N SER A 106 -0.17 23.96 -2.27
CA SER A 106 -1.36 24.75 -1.94
C SER A 106 -0.98 26.22 -2.03
N VAL A 107 -1.75 27.00 -2.79
CA VAL A 107 -1.71 28.48 -2.80
C VAL A 107 -2.87 29.08 -2.00
N LEU A 108 -3.56 28.26 -1.20
CA LEU A 108 -4.56 28.70 -0.23
C LEU A 108 -3.90 29.02 1.11
#